data_AF-A0A0G0F990-F1
#
_entry.id   AF-A0A0G0F990-F1
#
_cell.length_a   1.000
_cell.length_b   1.000
_cell.length_c   1.000
_cell.angle_alpha   90.00
_cell.angle_beta   90.00
_cell.angle_gamma   90.00
#
_symmetry.space_group_name_H-M   'P 1'
#
loop_
_entity.id
_entity.type
_entity.pdbx_description
1 polymer ?
#
loop_
_entity_poly.entity_id
_entity_poly.type
_entity_poly.pdbx_seq_one_letter_code
_entity_poly.pdbx_strand_id
1 'polypeptide(L)'
;MDNTQQILQIPPDVRSFLEGLLTDAGMTSLDDEMREEMLKELYGRLDNHLSATIIDNLPPENLDEFIKLNEDGKTKEEIESYLKEKMPNAQEVLAKAFIEFRDLYLGNVTVARNAPPSESQPSEGGQTN
;
A
#
# COMPACT_ATOMS: atom_id res chain seq x y z
N MET A 1 -31.90 -8.64 -8.90
CA MET A 1 -31.11 -8.20 -7.75
C MET A 1 -29.72 -7.86 -8.25
N ASP A 2 -29.45 -6.57 -8.31
CA ASP A 2 -28.17 -5.94 -7.97
C ASP A 2 -26.93 -6.47 -8.69
N ASN A 3 -26.74 -5.97 -9.91
CA ASN A 3 -25.52 -6.08 -10.68
C ASN A 3 -24.42 -5.30 -9.94
N THR A 4 -23.64 -6.04 -9.14
CA THR A 4 -22.59 -5.57 -8.25
C THR A 4 -21.57 -4.75 -9.04
N GLN A 5 -21.66 -3.43 -8.93
CA GLN A 5 -20.54 -2.56 -9.23
C GLN A 5 -19.39 -3.04 -8.33
N GLN A 6 -18.40 -3.73 -8.88
CA GLN A 6 -17.11 -3.96 -8.25
C GLN A 6 -16.40 -2.61 -8.14
N ILE A 7 -16.94 -1.74 -7.27
CA ILE A 7 -16.17 -0.69 -6.65
C ILE A 7 -15.11 -1.42 -5.82
N LEU A 8 -13.83 -1.15 -6.09
CA LEU A 8 -12.73 -1.48 -5.19
C LEU A 8 -13.04 -0.83 -3.83
N GLN A 9 -13.85 -1.48 -3.00
CA GLN A 9 -14.17 -1.04 -1.66
C GLN A 9 -12.94 -1.33 -0.82
N ILE A 10 -12.09 -0.33 -0.69
CA ILE A 10 -11.04 -0.32 0.33
C ILE A 10 -11.76 -0.58 1.67
N PRO A 11 -11.45 -1.68 2.38
CA PRO A 11 -12.10 -1.97 3.64
C PRO A 11 -11.89 -0.80 4.61
N PRO A 12 -12.88 -0.46 5.45
CA PRO A 12 -12.78 0.69 6.36
C PRO A 12 -11.58 0.60 7.31
N ASP A 13 -11.19 -0.61 7.69
CA ASP A 13 -9.98 -0.89 8.50
C ASP A 13 -8.69 -0.53 7.74
N VAL A 14 -8.58 -0.98 6.48
CA VAL A 14 -7.42 -0.68 5.63
C VAL A 14 -7.38 0.80 5.28
N ARG A 15 -8.54 1.42 4.99
CA ARG A 15 -8.64 2.86 4.77
C ARG A 15 -8.08 3.64 5.95
N SER A 16 -8.50 3.29 7.18
CA SER A 16 -8.03 3.96 8.39
C SER A 16 -6.51 3.80 8.57
N PHE A 17 -5.96 2.63 8.26
CA PHE A 17 -4.52 2.40 8.26
C PHE A 17 -3.78 3.28 7.25
N LEU A 18 -4.27 3.35 6.01
CA LEU A 18 -3.67 4.15 4.94
C LEU A 18 -3.81 5.66 5.20
N GLU A 19 -4.91 6.12 5.78
CA GLU A 19 -5.08 7.51 6.21
C GLU A 19 -4.10 7.87 7.33
N GLY A 20 -3.90 6.95 8.29
CA GLY A 20 -2.86 7.08 9.31
C GLY A 20 -1.46 7.16 8.71
N LEU A 21 -1.18 6.36 7.68
CA LEU A 21 0.10 6.37 6.97
C LEU A 21 0.36 7.71 6.26
N LEU A 22 -0.63 8.27 5.56
CA LEU A 22 -0.53 9.59 4.93
C LEU A 22 -0.33 10.70 5.97
N THR A 23 -0.99 10.58 7.12
CA THR A 23 -0.85 11.54 8.22
C THR A 23 0.55 11.50 8.83
N ASP A 24 1.08 10.30 9.08
CA ASP A 24 2.43 10.06 9.62
C ASP A 24 3.51 10.53 8.63
N ALA A 25 3.28 10.33 7.33
CA ALA A 25 4.08 10.88 6.23
C ALA A 25 4.06 12.44 6.18
N GLY A 26 3.16 13.09 6.93
CA GLY A 26 2.97 14.53 6.92
C GLY A 26 2.19 15.05 5.72
N MET A 27 1.48 14.19 5.01
CA MET A 27 0.59 14.52 3.89
C MET A 27 -0.82 14.86 4.39
N THR A 28 -0.91 15.69 5.42
CA THR A 28 -2.19 16.08 6.06
C THR A 28 -2.92 17.21 5.33
N SER A 29 -2.20 17.96 4.49
CA SER A 29 -2.73 19.10 3.74
C SER A 29 -3.22 18.75 2.33
N LEU A 30 -3.42 17.46 2.03
CA LEU A 30 -4.02 17.03 0.77
C LEU A 30 -5.52 17.31 0.76
N ASP A 31 -6.01 17.83 -0.36
CA ASP A 31 -7.44 17.90 -0.67
C ASP A 31 -8.06 16.50 -0.65
N ASP A 32 -9.37 16.41 -0.34
CA ASP A 32 -10.07 15.13 -0.21
C ASP A 32 -9.94 14.27 -1.49
N GLU A 33 -9.99 14.88 -2.67
CA GLU A 33 -9.82 14.18 -3.95
C GLU A 33 -8.41 13.59 -4.09
N MET A 34 -7.36 14.35 -3.75
CA MET A 34 -5.98 13.84 -3.75
C MET A 34 -5.78 12.76 -2.69
N ARG A 35 -6.38 12.92 -1.50
CA ARG A 35 -6.32 11.91 -0.45
C ARG A 35 -6.94 10.61 -0.93
N GLU A 36 -8.11 10.65 -1.56
CA GLU A 36 -8.78 9.46 -2.09
C GLU A 36 -7.96 8.75 -3.17
N GLU A 37 -7.38 9.50 -4.11
CA GLU A 37 -6.50 8.92 -5.13
C GLU A 37 -5.25 8.27 -4.52
N MET A 38 -4.63 8.94 -3.53
CA MET A 38 -3.50 8.38 -2.79
C MET A 38 -3.87 7.12 -2.02
N LEU A 39 -5.06 7.07 -1.41
CA LEU A 39 -5.56 5.88 -0.72
C LEU A 39 -5.73 4.71 -1.68
N LYS A 40 -6.25 4.93 -2.89
CA LYS A 40 -6.38 3.89 -3.93
C LYS A 40 -5.02 3.38 -4.39
N GLU A 41 -4.09 4.29 -4.68
CA GLU A 41 -2.73 3.94 -5.09
C GLU A 41 -2.00 3.15 -3.99
N LEU A 42 -2.07 3.62 -2.75
CA LEU A 42 -1.50 2.93 -1.61
C LEU A 42 -2.13 1.56 -1.39
N TYR A 43 -3.45 1.45 -1.56
CA TYR A 43 -4.16 0.18 -1.47
C TYR A 43 -3.67 -0.80 -2.53
N GLY A 44 -3.55 -0.37 -3.79
CA GLY A 44 -3.03 -1.22 -4.87
C GLY A 44 -1.59 -1.69 -4.61
N ARG A 45 -0.74 -0.82 -4.06
CA ARG A 45 0.64 -1.21 -3.68
C ARG A 45 0.68 -2.15 -2.50
N LEU A 46 -0.14 -1.89 -1.47
CA LEU A 46 -0.26 -2.75 -0.31
C LEU A 46 -0.75 -4.13 -0.72
N ASP A 47 -1.78 -4.20 -1.56
CA ASP A 47 -2.35 -5.44 -2.08
C ASP A 47 -1.31 -6.25 -2.87
N ASN A 48 -0.55 -5.60 -3.75
CA ASN A 48 0.53 -6.23 -4.49
C ASN A 48 1.64 -6.74 -3.57
N HIS A 49 2.01 -5.95 -2.56
CA HIS A 49 3.03 -6.32 -1.56
C HIS A 49 2.57 -7.50 -0.69
N LEU A 50 1.30 -7.49 -0.26
CA LEU A 50 0.70 -8.61 0.47
C LEU A 50 0.69 -9.85 -0.41
N SER A 51 0.22 -9.75 -1.66
CA SER A 51 0.20 -10.85 -2.62
C SER A 51 1.58 -11.46 -2.83
N ALA A 52 2.61 -10.64 -3.02
CA ALA A 52 3.98 -11.10 -3.18
C ALA A 52 4.51 -11.80 -1.92
N THR A 53 4.27 -11.22 -0.74
CA THR A 53 4.70 -11.80 0.54
C THR A 53 4.01 -13.12 0.81
N ILE A 54 2.71 -13.18 0.50
CA ILE A 54 1.92 -14.40 0.60
C ILE A 54 2.52 -15.46 -0.33
N ILE A 55 2.71 -15.16 -1.62
CA ILE A 55 3.29 -16.12 -2.59
C ILE A 55 4.65 -16.65 -2.11
N ASP A 56 5.50 -15.80 -1.54
CA ASP A 56 6.80 -16.23 -1.01
C ASP A 56 6.68 -17.19 0.19
N ASN A 57 5.65 -17.04 1.00
CA ASN A 57 5.43 -17.84 2.21
C ASN A 57 4.45 -19.02 2.00
N LEU A 58 3.63 -18.99 0.95
CA LEU A 58 2.62 -19.99 0.65
C LEU A 58 3.30 -21.22 0.03
N PRO A 59 2.95 -22.44 0.44
CA PRO A 59 3.49 -23.63 -0.20
C PRO A 59 3.10 -23.68 -1.69
N PRO A 60 4.00 -24.21 -2.55
CA PRO A 60 3.83 -24.16 -4.01
C PRO A 60 2.58 -24.88 -4.51
N GLU A 61 2.08 -25.86 -3.77
CA GLU A 61 0.82 -26.55 -4.06
C GLU A 61 -0.42 -25.66 -3.98
N ASN A 62 -0.37 -24.59 -3.19
CA ASN A 62 -1.47 -23.63 -3.00
C ASN A 62 -1.25 -22.35 -3.83
N LEU A 63 -0.09 -22.19 -4.48
CA LEU A 63 0.25 -20.99 -5.25
C LEU A 63 -0.64 -20.81 -6.47
N ASP A 64 -0.84 -21.86 -7.27
CA ASP A 64 -1.72 -21.82 -8.44
C ASP A 64 -3.14 -21.38 -8.08
N GLU A 65 -3.63 -21.83 -6.94
CA GLU A 65 -4.97 -21.52 -6.47
C GLU A 65 -5.05 -20.09 -5.92
N PHE A 66 -4.02 -19.64 -5.20
CA PHE A 66 -3.89 -18.24 -4.79
C PHE A 66 -3.79 -17.28 -5.98
N ILE A 67 -2.97 -17.59 -6.99
CA ILE A 67 -2.83 -16.79 -8.21
C ILE A 67 -4.18 -16.69 -8.92
N LYS A 68 -4.91 -17.80 -9.05
CA LYS A 68 -6.27 -17.79 -9.61
C LYS A 68 -7.23 -16.93 -8.81
N LEU A 69 -7.24 -17.03 -7.48
CA LEU A 69 -8.10 -16.20 -6.65
C LEU A 69 -7.77 -14.71 -6.81
N ASN A 70 -6.49 -14.38 -6.93
CA ASN A 70 -6.03 -13.01 -7.11
C ASN A 70 -6.35 -12.47 -8.51
N GLU A 71 -6.14 -13.27 -9.56
CA GLU A 71 -6.49 -12.90 -10.95
C GLU A 71 -8.00 -12.80 -11.17
N ASP A 72 -8.80 -13.61 -10.49
CA ASP A 72 -10.27 -13.57 -10.52
C ASP A 72 -10.83 -12.32 -9.81
N GLY A 73 -9.96 -11.52 -9.17
CA GLY A 73 -10.36 -10.33 -8.43
C GLY A 73 -11.27 -10.68 -7.24
N LYS A 74 -11.03 -11.85 -6.61
CA LYS A 74 -11.77 -12.30 -5.45
C LYS A 74 -11.72 -11.26 -4.33
N THR A 75 -12.79 -11.24 -3.53
CA THR A 75 -12.85 -10.34 -2.38
C THR A 75 -11.79 -10.70 -1.34
N LYS A 76 -11.30 -9.69 -0.63
CA LYS A 76 -10.31 -9.86 0.44
C LYS A 76 -10.73 -10.90 1.48
N GLU A 77 -12.02 -11.00 1.81
CA GLU A 77 -12.54 -12.02 2.73
C GLU A 77 -12.32 -13.46 2.23
N GLU A 78 -12.47 -13.71 0.93
CA GLU A 78 -12.23 -15.03 0.33
C GLU A 78 -10.74 -15.37 0.39
N ILE A 79 -9.88 -14.39 0.07
CA ILE A 79 -8.43 -14.55 0.13
C ILE A 79 -7.98 -14.75 1.58
N GLU A 80 -8.45 -13.95 2.53
CA GLU A 80 -8.11 -14.09 3.96
C GLU A 80 -8.59 -15.42 4.55
N SER A 81 -9.77 -15.89 4.16
CA SER A 81 -10.28 -17.19 4.59
C SER A 81 -9.43 -18.33 4.04
N TYR A 82 -9.06 -18.25 2.76
CA TYR A 82 -8.15 -19.20 2.13
C TYR A 82 -6.79 -19.22 2.84
N LEU A 83 -6.24 -18.05 3.13
CA LEU A 83 -4.96 -17.93 3.83
C LEU A 83 -5.03 -18.46 5.26
N LYS A 84 -6.08 -18.16 6.02
CA LYS A 84 -6.26 -18.71 7.37
C LYS A 84 -6.34 -20.24 7.37
N GLU A 85 -6.95 -20.83 6.35
CA GLU A 85 -7.11 -22.28 6.25
C GLU A 85 -5.81 -22.97 5.78
N LYS A 86 -5.11 -22.38 4.82
CA LYS A 86 -3.89 -22.96 4.21
C LYS A 86 -2.60 -22.59 4.91
N MET A 87 -2.59 -21.48 5.64
CA MET A 87 -1.41 -20.91 6.27
C MET A 87 -1.72 -20.51 7.73
N PRO A 88 -1.31 -21.34 8.71
CA PRO A 88 -1.54 -21.02 10.13
C PRO A 88 -0.83 -19.74 10.58
N ASN A 89 0.24 -19.35 9.89
CA ASN A 89 0.99 -18.13 10.15
C ASN A 89 0.53 -16.94 9.28
N ALA A 90 -0.59 -17.06 8.56
CA ALA A 90 -1.07 -16.01 7.65
C ALA A 90 -1.21 -14.66 8.36
N GLN A 91 -1.71 -14.66 9.59
CA GLN A 91 -1.87 -13.44 10.37
C GLN A 91 -0.52 -12.79 10.69
N GLU A 92 0.52 -13.56 11.00
CA GLU A 92 1.86 -13.03 11.25
C GLU A 92 2.52 -12.49 9.97
N VAL A 93 2.36 -13.20 8.86
CA VAL A 93 2.89 -12.80 7.55
C VAL A 93 2.23 -11.51 7.08
N LEU A 94 0.89 -11.43 7.14
CA LEU A 94 0.14 -10.22 6.83
C LEU A 94 0.58 -9.08 7.74
N ALA A 95 0.61 -9.29 9.07
CA ALA A 95 1.02 -8.24 10.01
C ALA A 95 2.44 -7.72 9.72
N LYS A 96 3.39 -8.60 9.39
CA LYS A 96 4.73 -8.19 8.97
C LYS A 96 4.71 -7.36 7.69
N ALA A 97 4.00 -7.82 6.66
CA ALA A 97 3.88 -7.08 5.40
C ALA A 97 3.25 -5.68 5.61
N PHE A 98 2.27 -5.53 6.49
CA PHE A 98 1.72 -4.22 6.85
C PHE A 98 2.76 -3.31 7.53
N ILE A 99 3.55 -3.86 8.46
CA ILE A 99 4.61 -3.11 9.16
C ILE A 99 5.72 -2.72 8.19
N GLU A 100 6.20 -3.65 7.36
CA GLU A 100 7.23 -3.42 6.35
C GLU A 100 6.76 -2.39 5.32
N PHE A 101 5.52 -2.49 4.85
CA PHE A 101 4.95 -1.50 3.94
C PHE A 101 4.92 -0.11 4.56
N ARG A 102 4.49 0.00 5.82
CA ARG A 102 4.49 1.26 6.57
C ARG A 102 5.91 1.82 6.68
N ASP A 103 6.87 1.01 7.11
CA ASP A 103 8.26 1.43 7.29
C ASP A 103 8.90 1.85 5.96
N LEU A 104 8.68 1.09 4.89
CA LEU A 104 9.14 1.40 3.55
C LEU A 104 8.56 2.73 3.05
N TYR A 105 7.26 2.94 3.23
CA TYR A 105 6.59 4.16 2.79
C TYR A 105 7.05 5.38 3.59
N LEU A 106 7.04 5.29 4.93
CA LEU A 106 7.47 6.38 5.80
C LEU A 106 8.98 6.66 5.71
N GLY A 107 9.79 5.63 5.55
CA GLY A 107 11.22 5.72 5.29
C GLY A 107 11.50 6.45 3.98
N ASN A 108 10.83 6.07 2.89
CA ASN A 108 10.99 6.73 1.59
C ASN A 108 10.45 8.17 1.59
N VAL A 109 9.33 8.43 2.27
CA VAL A 109 8.80 9.80 2.42
C VAL A 109 9.75 10.67 3.24
N THR A 110 10.31 10.13 4.32
CA THR A 110 11.30 10.85 5.14
C THR A 110 12.55 11.16 4.31
N VAL A 111 13.02 10.22 3.49
CA VAL A 111 14.15 10.45 2.58
C VAL A 111 13.81 11.49 1.52
N ALA A 112 12.61 11.46 0.92
CA ALA A 112 12.17 12.46 -0.06
C ALA A 112 12.01 13.87 0.53
N ARG A 113 11.58 13.96 1.79
CA ARG A 113 11.39 15.23 2.51
C ARG A 113 12.69 15.80 3.08
N ASN A 114 13.65 14.93 3.37
CA ASN A 114 14.96 15.27 3.92
C ASN A 114 16.07 15.34 2.85
N ALA A 115 15.75 14.94 1.61
CA ALA A 115 16.55 15.34 0.45
C ALA A 115 16.48 16.87 0.38
N PRO A 116 17.63 17.58 0.34
CA PRO A 116 17.59 19.02 0.11
C PRO A 116 16.76 19.25 -1.16
N PRO A 117 15.84 20.22 -1.19
CA PRO A 117 15.18 20.59 -2.42
C PRO A 117 16.30 20.82 -3.42
N SER A 118 16.31 20.09 -4.54
CA SER A 118 17.28 20.29 -5.61
C SER A 118 17.47 21.79 -5.77
N GLU A 119 18.68 22.20 -5.41
CA GLU A 119 19.16 23.55 -5.34
C GLU A 119 18.98 24.19 -6.71
N SER A 120 17.80 24.74 -6.98
CA SER A 120 17.58 25.67 -8.08
C SER A 120 18.03 27.02 -7.55
N GLN A 121 19.36 27.13 -7.50
CA GLN A 121 20.22 28.24 -7.10
C GLN A 121 19.53 29.63 -7.01
N PRO A 122 19.60 30.33 -5.86
CA PRO A 122 19.63 31.78 -5.87
C PRO A 122 20.98 32.22 -6.44
N SER A 123 21.04 32.52 -7.73
CA SER A 123 22.20 33.20 -8.31
C SER A 123 22.09 34.69 -8.00
N GLU A 124 22.33 35.07 -6.74
CA GLU A 124 22.57 36.47 -6.37
C GLU A 124 24.07 36.73 -6.22
N GLY A 125 24.60 37.58 -7.11
CA GLY A 125 25.73 38.49 -6.81
C GLY A 125 27.09 38.10 -7.40
N GLY A 126 27.59 38.91 -8.35
CA GLY A 126 29.01 38.85 -8.74
C GLY A 126 29.50 39.59 -10.00
N GLN A 127 29.24 40.90 -10.11
CA GLN A 127 30.14 41.96 -10.63
C GLN A 127 30.85 41.88 -12.02
N THR A 128 30.98 43.08 -12.61
CA THR A 128 31.93 43.58 -13.63
C THR A 128 31.54 43.50 -15.12
N ASN A 129 31.15 44.65 -15.69
CA ASN A 129 32.00 45.40 -16.62
C ASN A 129 31.59 46.88 -16.68
#